data_AF-X0RD38-F1
#
_entry.id   AF-X0RD38-F1
#
_cell.length_a   1.000
_cell.length_b   1.000
_cell.length_c   1.000
_cell.angle_alpha   90.00
_cell.angle_beta   90.00
_cell.angle_gamma   90.00
#
_symmetry.space_group_name_H-M   'P 1'
#
loop_
_entity.id
_entity.type
_entity.pdbx_description
1 polymer ?
#
loop_
_entity_poly.entity_id
_entity_poly.type
_entity_poly.pdbx_seq_one_letter_code
_entity_poly.pdbx_strand_id
1 'polypeptide(L)' 'MWGYIDSSGKTVVPLNYLNADSFHNGLAVVAKENGYGMINKDNKIIVLRSMTCLFSLIIIT' A
#
# COMPACT_ATOMS: atom_id res chain seq x y z
N MET A 1 -11.48 -5.01 -2.91
CA MET A 1 -10.76 -3.86 -2.33
C MET A 1 -10.71 -4.03 -0.83
N TRP A 2 -9.61 -3.62 -0.20
CA TRP A 2 -9.31 -3.85 1.22
C TRP A 2 -8.93 -2.54 1.90
N GLY A 3 -9.30 -2.45 3.18
CA GLY A 3 -9.01 -1.35 4.09
C GLY A 3 -9.07 -1.86 5.54
N TYR A 4 -8.86 -0.97 6.50
CA TYR A 4 -8.80 -1.33 7.92
C TYR A 4 -9.74 -0.45 8.73
N ILE A 5 -10.45 -1.09 9.64
CA ILE A 5 -11.30 -0.46 10.65
C ILE A 5 -10.69 -0.66 12.02
N ASP A 6 -10.97 0.25 12.95
CA ASP A 6 -10.66 0.05 14.37
C ASP A 6 -11.74 -0.79 15.07
N SER A 7 -11.54 -1.03 16.37
CA SER A 7 -12.50 -1.78 17.20
C SER A 7 -13.84 -1.06 17.41
N SER A 8 -13.94 0.23 17.10
CA SER A 8 -15.20 0.98 17.12
C SER A 8 -15.96 0.87 15.79
N GLY A 9 -15.38 0.21 14.78
CA GLY A 9 -15.92 0.12 13.43
C GLY A 9 -15.59 1.34 12.56
N LYS A 10 -14.75 2.27 13.03
CA LYS A 10 -14.35 3.44 12.25
C LYS A 10 -13.25 3.05 11.27
N THR A 11 -13.41 3.48 10.02
CA THR A 11 -12.37 3.33 9.00
C THR A 11 -11.13 4.15 9.37
N VAL A 12 -10.01 3.45 9.56
CA VAL A 12 -8.68 4.05 9.79
C VAL A 12 -7.90 4.10 8.49
N VAL A 13 -8.05 3.06 7.67
CA VAL A 13 -7.44 2.97 6.34
C VAL A 13 -8.57 2.73 5.33
N PRO A 14 -8.76 3.62 4.34
CA PRO A 14 -9.82 3.48 3.35
C PRO A 14 -9.62 2.22 2.49
N LEU A 15 -10.70 1.79 1.84
CA LEU A 15 -10.74 0.60 0.97
C LEU A 15 -9.98 0.81 -0.37
N ASN A 16 -8.73 1.24 -0.32
CA ASN A 16 -7.95 1.70 -1.47
C ASN A 16 -6.89 0.70 -1.93
N TYR A 17 -6.89 -0.51 -1.37
CA TYR A 17 -5.90 -1.54 -1.68
C TYR A 17 -6.54 -2.76 -2.36
N LEU A 18 -5.80 -3.40 -3.26
CA LEU A 18 -6.23 -4.64 -3.92
C LEU A 18 -6.13 -5.84 -2.97
N ASN A 19 -5.17 -5.80 -2.05
CA ASN A 19 -4.97 -6.78 -0.99
C ASN A 19 -4.31 -6.09 0.21
N ALA A 20 -4.49 -6.62 1.41
CA ALA A 20 -3.98 -6.04 2.64
C ALA A 20 -3.80 -7.14 3.71
N ASP A 21 -2.58 -7.27 4.24
CA ASP A 21 -2.26 -8.26 5.28
C ASP A 21 -2.58 -7.73 6.69
N SER A 22 -2.65 -8.61 7.68
CA SER A 22 -2.77 -8.18 9.07
C SER A 22 -1.57 -7.35 9.53
N PHE A 23 -1.81 -6.39 10.43
CA PHE A 23 -0.74 -5.59 11.03
C PHE A 23 0.16 -6.46 11.91
N HIS A 24 1.47 -6.41 11.68
CA HIS A 24 2.51 -7.02 12.50
C HIS A 24 3.52 -5.94 12.89
N ASN A 25 3.82 -5.79 14.19
CA ASN A 25 4.72 -4.73 14.71
C ASN A 25 4.35 -3.31 14.23
N GLY A 26 3.05 -3.03 14.04
CA GLY A 26 2.57 -1.71 13.61
C GLY A 26 2.67 -1.44 12.11
N LEU A 27 3.08 -2.44 11.31
CA LEU A 27 3.20 -2.36 9.86
C LEU A 27 2.30 -3.40 9.19
N ALA A 28 1.75 -3.08 8.03
CA ALA A 28 1.02 -4.01 7.20
C ALA A 28 1.48 -3.91 5.74
N VAL A 29 1.57 -5.06 5.07
CA VAL A 29 1.83 -5.13 3.63
C VAL A 29 0.51 -4.94 2.90
N VAL A 30 0.52 -4.10 1.87
CA VAL A 30 -0.64 -3.76 1.07
C VAL A 30 -0.29 -3.84 -0.41
N ALA A 31 -1.23 -4.28 -1.23
CA ALA A 31 -1.09 -4.34 -2.68
C ALA A 31 -1.90 -3.22 -3.34
N LYS A 32 -1.30 -2.57 -4.34
CA LYS A 32 -1.96 -1.67 -5.29
C LYS A 32 -1.78 -2.24 -6.70
N GLU A 33 -2.46 -1.65 -7.68
CA GLU A 33 -2.37 -2.06 -9.09
C GLU A 33 -0.92 -2.22 -9.57
N ASN A 34 -0.04 -1.30 -9.17
CA ASN A 34 1.34 -1.26 -9.64
C ASN A 34 2.36 -1.83 -8.65
N GLY A 35 1.95 -2.70 -7.72
CA GLY A 35 2.88 -3.42 -6.84
C GLY A 35 2.50 -3.42 -5.36
N TYR A 36 3.50 -3.61 -4.51
CA TYR A 36 3.32 -3.79 -3.06
C TYR A 36 3.94 -2.65 -2.28
N GLY A 37 3.32 -2.29 -1.17
CA GLY A 37 3.83 -1.31 -0.23
C GLY A 37 3.65 -1.76 1.21
N MET A 38 4.27 -1.04 2.12
CA MET A 38 4.08 -1.19 3.55
C MET A 38 3.47 0.09 4.10
N ILE A 39 2.43 -0.05 4.91
CA ILE A 39 1.79 1.07 5.61
C ILE A 39 1.90 0.88 7.12
N ASN A 40 1.85 1.99 7.84
CA ASN A 40 1.63 1.97 9.29
C ASN A 40 0.12 2.04 9.62
N LYS A 41 -0.21 2.00 10.91
CA LYS A 41 -1.59 2.10 11.41
C LYS A 41 -2.29 3.42 11.06
N ASP A 42 -1.55 4.48 10.76
CA ASP A 42 -2.07 5.79 10.37
C ASP A 42 -2.26 5.93 8.85
N ASN A 43 -2.24 4.81 8.11
CA ASN A 43 -2.28 4.77 6.64
C ASN A 43 -1.10 5.51 5.96
N LYS A 44 0.03 5.71 6.67
CA LYS A 44 1.23 6.29 6.08
C LYS A 44 2.04 5.21 5.39
N ILE A 45 2.32 5.41 4.11
CA ILE A 45 3.20 4.54 3.33
C ILE A 45 4.63 4.72 3.82
N ILE A 46 5.25 3.62 4.25
CA ILE A 46 6.64 3.58 4.72
C ILE A 46 7.56 3.15 3.57
N VAL A 47 7.14 2.15 2.79
CA VAL A 47 7.86 1.66 1.60
C VAL A 47 6.84 1.45 0.49
N LEU A 48 7.18 1.88 -0.73
CA LEU A 48 6.40 1.58 -1.92
C LEU A 48 7.31 0.94 -2.96
N ARG A 49 7.03 -0.32 -3.32
CA ARG A 49 7.67 -1.00 -4.43
C ARG A 49 6.74 -0.96 -5.63
N SER A 50 6.96 0.02 -6.49
CA SER A 50 6.34 0.05 -7.81
C SER A 50 6.98 -1.03 -8.69
N MET A 51 6.18 -1.93 -9.24
CA MET A 51 6.60 -2.89 -10.27
C MET A 51 6.83 -2.21 -11.62
N THR A 52 6.26 -1.01 -11.81
CA THR A 52 6.57 -0.18 -12.97
C THR A 52 7.90 0.55 -12.69
N CYS A 53 9.01 -0.12 -13.01
CA CYS A 53 10.22 0.59 -13.39
C CYS A 53 9.86 1.31 -14.70
N LEU A 54 9.46 2.58 -14.62
CA LEU A 54 9.29 3.38 -15.83
C LEU A 54 10.63 3.35 -16.55
N PHE A 55 10.64 2.80 -17.76
CA PHE A 55 11.62 3.09 -18.80
C PHE A 55 11.78 4.62 -18.86
N SER A 56 12.68 5.15 -18.04
CA SER A 56 12.97 6.56 -17.96
C SER A 56 14.04 6.79 -19.01
N LEU A 57 13.58 7.18 -20.20
CA LEU A 57 14.36 7.73 -21.30
C LEU A 57 15.58 6.92 -21.77
N ILE A 58 15.35 5.97 -22.68
CA ILE A 58 16.30 5.71 -23.78
C ILE A 58 15.49 5.80 -25.09
N ILE A 59 15.03 7.02 -25.40
CA ILE A 59 14.70 7.42 -26.77
C ILE A 59 15.46 8.72 -27.02
N ILE A 60 16.79 8.62 -27.11
CA ILE A 60 17.63 9.52 -27.91
C ILE A 60 18.74 8.64 -28.50
N THR A 61 18.41 7.92 -29.56
CA THR A 61 19.39 7.35 -30.51
C THR A 61 18.98 7.79 -31.90
#